data_AF-A0A7L4RDC1-F1
#
_entry.id   AF-A0A7L4RDC1-F1
#
_cell.length_a   1.000
_cell.length_b   1.000
_cell.length_c   1.000
_cell.angle_alpha   90.00
_cell.angle_beta   90.00
_cell.angle_gamma   90.00
#
_symmetry.space_group_name_H-M   'P 1'
#
loop_
_entity.id
_entity.type
_entity.pdbx_description
1 polymer ?
#
loop_
_entity_poly.entity_id
_entity_poly.type
_entity_poly.pdbx_seq_one_letter_code
_entity_poly.pdbx_strand_id
1 'polypeptide(L)'
;MKKILSLLIAFCVLGSASAYFDVVPDILSVQGLLTNSTTGDYLDGSYSMNFSIWNASSGGTMFWNETHPTVSLNLGYFDVLLGETGTAPDLGNSVFYAVRNTTSGHRVYLQITIDGETLSPRYSFGQAPYTSTSDWANMSLDDVAEIGNVTDRNIGIFPSSGIALNATSGTGMGSYGIFASGYYGIDARGTWGSGVYAYSSNSDGVRGLTHGSTKSGVTGSFLNTSTSGYGVYGESAGTSGSGVYGYSAAGNGYGVYGYSNNSYAVYGNSNNSYGVYGATIHGDAGVYGYNPDVGYGVYGATGDDGQAGVYGMHPAGGIGVFGNSSYGWGVYGYSPTGIGVRGASQKSYAVYGQTSAGNLSAIYGYNANSTSLTGTAYGVKGYTAELISYGVYGYGVGYHVTDLLNLGGGVFGNTTNGTGV
;
A
#
# COMPACT_ATOMS: atom_id res chain seq x y z
N MET A 1 -54.84 -0.69 -70.33
CA MET A 1 -54.37 -1.79 -69.46
C MET A 1 -53.84 -1.18 -68.16
N LYS A 2 -54.54 -1.41 -67.05
CA LYS A 2 -54.22 -0.83 -65.72
C LYS A 2 -52.99 -1.54 -65.15
N LYS A 3 -51.94 -0.81 -64.79
CA LYS A 3 -50.77 -1.35 -64.07
C LYS A 3 -51.03 -1.25 -62.57
N ILE A 4 -51.05 -2.40 -61.91
CA ILE A 4 -51.30 -2.58 -60.47
C ILE A 4 -50.01 -2.27 -59.70
N LEU A 5 -50.13 -1.47 -58.64
CA LEU A 5 -49.09 -1.15 -57.68
C LEU A 5 -49.06 -2.26 -56.60
N SER A 6 -47.99 -3.05 -56.53
CA SER A 6 -47.76 -3.99 -55.42
C SER A 6 -46.78 -3.36 -54.42
N LEU A 7 -47.27 -3.17 -53.20
CA LEU A 7 -46.55 -2.72 -52.03
C LEU A 7 -45.82 -3.92 -51.40
N LEU A 8 -44.49 -3.88 -51.32
CA LEU A 8 -43.69 -4.85 -50.56
C LEU A 8 -43.16 -4.17 -49.29
N ILE A 9 -43.61 -4.63 -48.13
CA ILE A 9 -43.10 -4.24 -46.82
C ILE A 9 -41.77 -4.96 -46.60
N ALA A 10 -40.67 -4.21 -46.46
CA ALA A 10 -39.37 -4.73 -46.11
C ALA A 10 -39.00 -4.37 -44.66
N PHE A 11 -38.62 -5.41 -43.94
CA PHE A 11 -38.29 -5.51 -42.53
C PHE A 11 -37.10 -4.62 -42.15
N CYS A 12 -37.27 -3.77 -41.13
CA CYS A 12 -36.22 -2.87 -40.62
C CYS A 12 -35.20 -3.69 -39.79
N VAL A 13 -34.06 -4.03 -40.40
CA VAL A 13 -32.88 -4.52 -39.69
C VAL A 13 -32.15 -3.30 -39.12
N LEU A 14 -32.21 -3.13 -37.79
CA LEU A 14 -31.36 -2.21 -37.04
C LEU A 14 -29.92 -2.73 -37.09
N GLY A 15 -29.23 -2.39 -38.18
CA GLY A 15 -27.79 -2.55 -38.29
C GLY A 15 -27.09 -1.45 -37.50
N SER A 16 -26.15 -1.84 -36.66
CA SER A 16 -25.20 -0.96 -35.99
C SER A 16 -24.59 0.01 -37.01
N ALA A 17 -24.87 1.30 -36.89
CA ALA A 17 -24.12 2.30 -37.63
C ALA A 17 -22.69 2.28 -37.08
N SER A 18 -21.79 1.62 -37.80
CA SER A 18 -20.37 1.93 -37.71
C SER A 18 -20.23 3.39 -38.13
N ALA A 19 -19.83 4.26 -37.21
CA ALA A 19 -19.27 5.54 -37.59
C ALA A 19 -18.02 5.24 -38.42
N TYR A 20 -18.15 5.34 -39.75
CA TYR A 20 -17.00 5.44 -40.61
C TYR A 20 -16.48 6.86 -40.39
N PHE A 21 -15.28 7.00 -39.84
CA PHE A 21 -14.59 8.27 -39.91
C PHE A 21 -14.29 8.49 -41.39
N ASP A 22 -14.86 9.56 -41.95
CA ASP A 22 -14.50 10.00 -43.30
C ASP A 22 -13.01 10.33 -43.26
N VAL A 23 -12.21 9.53 -43.98
CA VAL A 23 -10.77 9.79 -44.13
C VAL A 23 -10.68 11.12 -44.87
N VAL A 24 -9.90 12.09 -44.35
CA VAL A 24 -9.65 13.35 -45.06
C VAL A 24 -9.14 12.97 -46.45
N PRO A 25 -9.85 13.36 -47.54
CA PRO A 25 -9.44 12.95 -48.87
C PRO A 25 -8.05 13.51 -49.18
N ASP A 26 -7.12 12.62 -49.50
CA ASP A 26 -5.77 12.96 -49.94
C ASP A 26 -5.80 13.37 -51.41
N ILE A 27 -6.43 14.53 -51.66
CA ILE A 27 -6.60 15.17 -52.97
C ILE A 27 -5.88 16.52 -53.01
N LEU A 28 -5.46 16.95 -54.19
CA LEU A 28 -4.77 18.22 -54.39
C LEU A 28 -5.41 19.01 -55.52
N SER A 29 -5.87 20.22 -55.24
CA SER A 29 -6.31 21.16 -56.27
C SER A 29 -5.13 21.82 -56.98
N VAL A 30 -5.16 21.78 -58.30
CA VAL A 30 -4.18 22.43 -59.18
C VAL A 30 -4.92 23.33 -60.16
N GLN A 31 -4.62 24.62 -60.07
CA GLN A 31 -5.17 25.65 -60.95
C GLN A 31 -4.03 26.38 -61.67
N GLY A 32 -4.29 26.81 -62.90
CA GLY A 32 -3.29 27.53 -63.68
C GLY A 32 -3.89 28.27 -64.87
N LEU A 33 -3.07 29.18 -65.42
CA LEU A 33 -3.35 29.93 -66.63
C LEU A 33 -2.35 29.51 -67.71
N LEU A 34 -2.85 29.06 -68.85
CA LEU A 34 -2.06 28.60 -69.98
C LEU A 34 -2.13 29.60 -71.13
N THR A 35 -0.96 29.97 -71.63
CA THR A 35 -0.78 30.90 -72.75
C THR A 35 0.15 30.27 -73.77
N ASN A 36 -0.03 30.65 -75.03
CA ASN A 36 0.89 30.28 -76.08
C ASN A 36 2.21 31.05 -75.91
N SER A 37 3.33 30.33 -75.82
CA SER A 37 4.65 30.91 -75.58
C SER A 37 5.14 31.83 -76.72
N THR A 38 4.59 31.69 -77.92
CA THR A 38 4.98 32.44 -79.12
C THR A 38 4.07 33.64 -79.38
N THR A 39 2.75 33.48 -79.20
CA THR A 39 1.77 34.55 -79.49
C THR A 39 1.28 35.30 -78.26
N GLY A 40 1.43 34.72 -77.06
CA GLY A 40 0.91 35.27 -75.80
C GLY A 40 -0.60 35.09 -75.62
N ASP A 41 -1.29 34.51 -76.60
CA ASP A 41 -2.73 34.28 -76.53
C ASP A 41 -3.07 33.20 -75.50
N TYR A 42 -4.23 33.34 -74.86
CA TYR A 42 -4.77 32.30 -73.97
C TYR A 42 -5.13 31.06 -74.77
N LEU A 43 -4.79 29.88 -74.25
CA LEU A 43 -5.21 28.61 -74.83
C LEU A 43 -6.67 28.32 -74.45
N ASP A 44 -7.45 27.80 -75.39
CA ASP A 44 -8.89 27.55 -75.18
C ASP A 44 -9.29 26.20 -75.81
N GLY A 45 -10.30 25.55 -75.22
CA GLY A 45 -10.73 24.21 -75.61
C GLY A 45 -10.20 23.08 -74.70
N SER A 46 -10.29 21.84 -75.17
CA SER A 46 -9.97 20.65 -74.36
C SER A 46 -8.59 20.09 -74.69
N TYR A 47 -7.77 19.89 -73.67
CA TYR A 47 -6.40 19.37 -73.77
C TYR A 47 -6.21 18.13 -72.90
N SER A 48 -5.35 17.21 -73.33
CA SER A 48 -4.91 16.10 -72.48
C SER A 48 -3.77 16.56 -71.58
N MET A 49 -3.91 16.38 -70.26
CA MET A 49 -2.91 16.80 -69.29
C MET A 49 -2.45 15.64 -68.43
N ASN A 50 -1.13 15.51 -68.26
CA ASN A 50 -0.52 14.61 -67.30
C ASN A 50 0.16 15.43 -66.19
N PHE A 51 -0.15 15.09 -64.94
CA PHE A 51 0.42 15.67 -63.73
C PHE A 51 1.32 14.64 -63.06
N SER A 52 2.51 15.05 -62.64
CA SER A 52 3.43 14.16 -61.91
C SER A 52 4.22 14.89 -60.84
N ILE A 53 4.55 14.19 -59.75
CA ILE A 53 5.24 14.73 -58.58
C ILE A 53 6.65 14.12 -58.49
N TRP A 54 7.64 14.98 -58.25
CA TRP A 54 9.07 14.66 -58.30
C TRP A 54 9.84 15.21 -57.11
N ASN A 55 11.02 14.64 -56.82
CA ASN A 55 11.93 15.11 -55.75
C ASN A 55 12.91 16.23 -56.17
N ALA A 56 12.87 16.70 -57.42
CA ALA A 56 13.81 17.70 -57.94
C ALA A 56 13.16 18.59 -59.01
N SER A 57 13.66 19.81 -59.17
CA SER A 57 13.20 20.80 -60.17
C SER A 57 13.46 20.38 -61.62
N SER A 58 14.43 19.48 -61.83
CA SER A 58 14.77 18.84 -63.11
C SER A 58 15.43 17.49 -62.84
N GLY A 59 15.15 16.46 -63.65
CA GLY A 59 15.63 15.09 -63.39
C GLY A 59 14.93 14.43 -62.18
N GLY A 60 15.68 13.71 -61.34
CA GLY A 60 15.14 13.13 -60.10
C GLY A 60 14.26 11.89 -60.29
N THR A 61 13.60 11.48 -59.20
CA THR A 61 12.70 10.32 -59.16
C THR A 61 11.25 10.80 -59.08
N MET A 62 10.39 10.19 -59.88
CA MET A 62 8.94 10.42 -59.86
C MET A 62 8.29 9.62 -58.72
N PHE A 63 7.47 10.27 -57.92
CA PHE A 63 6.72 9.63 -56.82
C PHE A 63 5.32 9.21 -57.21
N TRP A 64 4.71 9.97 -58.12
CA TRP A 64 3.30 9.83 -58.46
C TRP A 64 3.02 10.50 -59.81
N ASN A 65 2.04 9.98 -60.55
CA ASN A 65 1.49 10.62 -61.75
C ASN A 65 0.02 10.28 -61.94
N GLU A 66 -0.70 11.17 -62.60
CA GLU A 66 -2.09 11.02 -63.01
C GLU A 66 -2.31 11.70 -64.37
N THR A 67 -3.12 11.07 -65.23
CA THR A 67 -3.45 11.62 -66.55
C THR A 67 -4.93 11.95 -66.63
N HIS A 68 -5.24 13.19 -66.93
CA HIS A 68 -6.58 13.67 -67.25
C HIS A 68 -6.69 13.79 -68.77
N PRO A 69 -7.39 12.85 -69.44
CA PRO A 69 -7.43 12.81 -70.90
C PRO A 69 -8.15 14.00 -71.53
N THR A 70 -9.01 14.68 -70.76
CA THR A 70 -9.80 15.83 -71.22
C THR A 70 -9.92 16.86 -70.10
N VAL A 71 -9.06 17.88 -70.11
CA VAL A 71 -9.16 19.07 -69.26
C VAL A 71 -9.66 20.23 -70.11
N SER A 72 -10.79 20.83 -69.71
CA SER A 72 -11.34 22.00 -70.41
C SER A 72 -10.68 23.27 -69.91
N LEU A 73 -10.16 24.06 -70.85
CA LEU A 73 -9.67 25.41 -70.61
C LEU A 73 -10.74 26.40 -71.04
N ASN A 74 -10.82 27.53 -70.33
CA ASN A 74 -11.62 28.68 -70.73
C ASN A 74 -10.78 29.94 -70.51
N LEU A 75 -10.47 30.68 -71.58
CA LEU A 75 -9.55 31.82 -71.54
C LEU A 75 -8.21 31.46 -70.85
N GLY A 76 -7.68 30.28 -71.13
CA GLY A 76 -6.42 29.77 -70.56
C GLY A 76 -6.54 29.17 -69.17
N TYR A 77 -7.65 29.35 -68.46
CA TYR A 77 -7.80 28.85 -67.09
C TYR A 77 -8.19 27.38 -67.06
N PHE A 78 -7.54 26.61 -66.19
CA PHE A 78 -7.92 25.25 -65.83
C PHE A 78 -7.96 25.06 -64.31
N ASP A 79 -8.77 24.10 -63.86
CA ASP A 79 -8.85 23.64 -62.47
C ASP A 79 -8.98 22.11 -62.48
N VAL A 80 -8.10 21.43 -61.75
CA VAL A 80 -8.03 19.97 -61.70
C VAL A 80 -7.84 19.53 -60.25
N LEU A 81 -8.67 18.58 -59.81
CA LEU A 81 -8.47 17.84 -58.56
C LEU A 81 -7.69 16.56 -58.85
N LEU A 82 -6.49 16.48 -58.29
CA LEU A 82 -5.60 15.33 -58.36
C LEU A 82 -5.92 14.35 -57.22
N GLY A 83 -5.81 13.05 -57.48
CA GLY A 83 -6.11 11.97 -56.54
C GLY A 83 -7.57 11.48 -56.61
N GLU A 84 -8.39 12.03 -57.51
CA GLU A 84 -9.80 11.65 -57.69
C GLU A 84 -10.03 10.55 -58.75
N THR A 85 -9.14 10.40 -59.75
CA THR A 85 -9.37 9.43 -60.83
C THR A 85 -8.75 8.05 -60.53
N GLY A 86 -9.52 7.00 -60.80
CA GLY A 86 -9.31 5.61 -60.33
C GLY A 86 -8.08 4.85 -60.84
N THR A 87 -7.04 5.52 -61.35
CA THR A 87 -5.72 4.89 -61.61
C THR A 87 -4.68 5.21 -60.53
N ALA A 88 -4.88 6.29 -59.76
CA ALA A 88 -4.17 6.58 -58.53
C ALA A 88 -5.11 7.30 -57.54
N PRO A 89 -6.18 6.62 -57.05
CA PRO A 89 -6.98 7.17 -55.97
C PRO A 89 -6.06 7.36 -54.77
N ASP A 90 -6.07 8.56 -54.18
CA ASP A 90 -5.10 9.03 -53.17
C ASP A 90 -3.71 9.39 -53.77
N LEU A 91 -3.20 10.57 -53.40
CA LEU A 91 -1.78 10.95 -53.53
C LEU A 91 -0.93 10.00 -52.67
N GLY A 92 -0.82 8.74 -53.09
CA GLY A 92 -0.47 7.62 -52.22
C GLY A 92 0.83 7.77 -51.45
N ASN A 93 1.06 6.84 -50.51
CA ASN A 93 2.09 6.94 -49.47
C ASN A 93 3.48 7.43 -49.93
N SER A 94 3.91 7.17 -51.17
CA SER A 94 5.17 7.67 -51.75
C SER A 94 5.28 9.20 -51.78
N VAL A 95 4.20 9.92 -52.10
CA VAL A 95 4.17 11.39 -52.08
C VAL A 95 4.26 11.88 -50.64
N PHE A 96 3.47 11.32 -49.74
CA PHE A 96 3.56 11.61 -48.31
C PHE A 96 4.96 11.36 -47.75
N TYR A 97 5.59 10.23 -48.06
CA TYR A 97 6.96 9.93 -47.63
C TYR A 97 7.99 10.92 -48.19
N ALA A 98 7.82 11.37 -49.43
CA ALA A 98 8.69 12.38 -50.04
C ALA A 98 8.61 13.74 -49.33
N VAL A 99 7.39 14.14 -48.96
CA VAL A 99 7.12 15.35 -48.19
C VAL A 99 7.60 15.22 -46.72
N ARG A 100 7.58 14.00 -46.14
CA ARG A 100 7.90 13.68 -44.73
C ARG A 100 9.35 13.37 -44.39
N ASN A 101 10.16 12.92 -45.36
CA ASN A 101 11.58 12.66 -45.08
C ASN A 101 12.16 13.95 -44.47
N THR A 102 13.12 13.88 -43.55
CA THR A 102 13.56 15.04 -42.74
C THR A 102 15.07 15.28 -42.82
N THR A 103 15.77 14.49 -43.64
CA THR A 103 17.24 14.45 -43.65
C THR A 103 17.88 15.47 -44.60
N SER A 104 17.13 16.05 -45.55
CA SER A 104 17.66 17.04 -46.49
C SER A 104 16.56 17.68 -47.34
N GLY A 105 16.07 18.86 -46.93
CA GLY A 105 15.33 19.83 -47.76
C GLY A 105 14.28 19.24 -48.71
N HIS A 106 13.10 18.93 -48.20
CA HIS A 106 12.10 18.06 -48.86
C HIS A 106 11.20 18.81 -49.82
N ARG A 107 11.79 19.48 -50.82
CA ARG A 107 11.00 20.12 -51.87
C ARG A 107 10.47 19.08 -52.84
N VAL A 108 9.14 19.01 -52.95
CA VAL A 108 8.46 18.28 -54.01
C VAL A 108 8.07 19.25 -55.12
N TYR A 109 8.08 18.76 -56.36
CA TYR A 109 7.85 19.56 -57.55
C TYR A 109 6.77 18.93 -58.43
N LEU A 110 5.84 19.76 -58.90
CA LEU A 110 4.81 19.41 -59.86
C LEU A 110 5.31 19.62 -61.29
N GLN A 111 5.25 18.58 -62.09
CA GLN A 111 5.44 18.63 -63.54
C GLN A 111 4.08 18.49 -64.23
N ILE A 112 3.84 19.34 -65.23
CA ILE A 112 2.64 19.30 -66.07
C ILE A 112 3.08 19.06 -67.51
N THR A 113 2.46 18.09 -68.17
CA THR A 113 2.65 17.79 -69.59
C THR A 113 1.33 17.93 -70.31
N ILE A 114 1.28 18.70 -71.38
CA ILE A 114 0.06 19.06 -72.13
C ILE A 114 0.24 18.61 -73.58
N ASP A 115 -0.64 17.75 -74.08
CA ASP A 115 -0.58 17.19 -75.45
C ASP A 115 0.82 16.71 -75.89
N GLY A 116 1.61 16.20 -74.94
CA GLY A 116 2.97 15.69 -75.15
C GLY A 116 4.10 16.71 -74.92
N GLU A 117 3.79 17.99 -74.68
CA GLU A 117 4.77 19.02 -74.32
C GLU A 117 4.89 19.18 -72.80
N THR A 118 6.10 18.98 -72.25
CA THR A 118 6.36 19.14 -70.81
C THR A 118 6.76 20.57 -70.48
N LEU A 119 6.03 21.19 -69.54
CA LEU A 119 6.36 22.52 -69.04
C LEU A 119 7.60 22.47 -68.12
N SER A 120 8.51 23.42 -68.31
CA SER A 120 9.75 23.56 -67.54
C SER A 120 10.01 25.02 -67.16
N PRO A 121 10.52 25.31 -65.95
CA PRO A 121 10.87 24.38 -64.87
C PRO A 121 9.65 23.84 -64.11
N ARG A 122 9.81 22.74 -63.36
CA ARG A 122 8.75 22.19 -62.51
C ARG A 122 8.37 23.16 -61.40
N TYR A 123 7.08 23.20 -61.06
CA TYR A 123 6.57 24.07 -60.01
C TYR A 123 6.89 23.51 -58.62
N SER A 124 7.59 24.28 -57.78
CA SER A 124 7.84 23.89 -56.39
C SER A 124 6.60 24.13 -55.56
N PHE A 125 6.14 23.12 -54.82
CA PHE A 125 5.05 23.31 -53.88
C PHE A 125 5.42 24.28 -52.75
N GLY A 126 4.44 25.09 -52.33
CA GLY A 126 4.50 25.97 -51.15
C GLY A 126 4.11 25.22 -49.86
N GLN A 127 3.70 25.94 -48.82
CA GLN A 127 3.45 25.36 -47.49
C GLN A 127 2.23 24.41 -47.41
N ALA A 128 1.23 24.57 -48.27
CA ALA A 128 -0.06 23.85 -48.15
C ALA A 128 0.04 22.31 -48.26
N PRO A 129 0.85 21.70 -49.14
CA PRO A 129 1.03 20.24 -49.15
C PRO A 129 1.81 19.69 -47.96
N TYR A 130 2.44 20.55 -47.15
CA TYR A 130 3.19 20.15 -45.95
C TYR A 130 2.35 20.25 -44.67
N THR A 131 1.16 20.88 -44.70
CA THR A 131 0.34 21.10 -43.49
C THR A 131 -0.54 19.90 -43.09
N SER A 132 -0.77 18.93 -43.99
CA SER A 132 -1.51 17.69 -43.69
C SER A 132 -0.75 16.71 -42.78
N THR A 133 0.47 17.04 -42.35
CA THR A 133 1.32 16.18 -41.51
C THR A 133 1.31 16.55 -40.02
N SER A 134 0.34 17.33 -39.53
CA SER A 134 0.28 17.75 -38.12
C SER A 134 -0.19 16.67 -37.13
N ASP A 135 -0.31 15.41 -37.55
CA ASP A 135 -0.85 14.32 -36.72
C ASP A 135 0.05 13.93 -35.53
N TRP A 136 1.35 14.26 -35.58
CA TRP A 136 2.28 14.06 -34.46
C TRP A 136 3.13 15.32 -34.25
N ALA A 137 2.64 16.22 -33.40
CA ALA A 137 3.52 17.17 -32.74
C ALA A 137 4.50 16.38 -31.86
N ASN A 138 5.73 16.15 -32.34
CA ASN A 138 6.85 15.91 -31.45
C ASN A 138 7.03 17.20 -30.66
N MET A 139 6.31 17.30 -29.55
CA MET A 139 6.40 18.43 -28.64
C MET A 139 7.85 18.55 -28.18
N SER A 140 8.45 19.70 -28.46
CA SER A 140 9.78 20.04 -27.95
C SER A 140 9.74 20.03 -26.42
N LEU A 141 10.89 19.85 -25.76
CA LEU A 141 11.00 19.97 -24.30
C LEU A 141 10.47 21.32 -23.78
N ASP A 142 10.50 22.37 -24.61
CA ASP A 142 9.90 23.68 -24.29
C ASP A 142 8.36 23.67 -24.37
N ASP A 143 7.76 22.87 -25.25
CA ASP A 143 6.30 22.79 -25.39
C ASP A 143 5.65 22.02 -24.22
N VAL A 144 6.40 21.15 -23.54
CA VAL A 144 5.92 20.40 -22.37
C VAL A 144 5.75 21.30 -21.15
N ALA A 145 6.43 22.45 -21.10
CA ALA A 145 6.30 23.42 -20.00
C ALA A 145 4.90 24.09 -19.96
N GLU A 146 4.16 24.11 -21.06
CA GLU A 146 2.84 24.76 -21.16
C GLU A 146 1.67 23.84 -20.82
N ILE A 147 1.90 22.51 -20.75
CA ILE A 147 0.89 21.55 -20.27
C ILE A 147 0.55 21.76 -18.78
N GLY A 148 1.48 22.31 -17.99
CA GLY A 148 1.30 22.55 -16.56
C GLY A 148 0.46 23.80 -16.21
N ASN A 149 0.12 24.64 -17.20
CA ASN A 149 -0.54 25.93 -16.96
C ASN A 149 -1.97 25.99 -17.54
N VAL A 150 -2.57 24.83 -17.84
CA VAL A 150 -3.97 24.75 -18.27
C VAL A 150 -4.83 24.59 -17.02
N THR A 151 -5.47 25.67 -16.58
CA THR A 151 -6.35 25.66 -15.40
C THR A 151 -7.62 24.82 -15.58
N ASP A 152 -7.89 24.26 -16.78
CA ASP A 152 -9.21 23.70 -17.11
C ASP A 152 -9.24 22.41 -17.96
N ARG A 153 -8.15 21.63 -18.12
CA ARG A 153 -8.23 20.35 -18.87
C ARG A 153 -7.53 19.16 -18.21
N ASN A 154 -8.29 18.08 -17.98
CA ASN A 154 -7.75 16.76 -17.67
C ASN A 154 -7.00 16.22 -18.89
N ILE A 155 -5.73 15.88 -18.73
CA ILE A 155 -4.95 15.15 -19.73
C ILE A 155 -4.92 13.68 -19.32
N GLY A 156 -5.53 12.83 -20.15
CA GLY A 156 -5.53 11.38 -19.95
C GLY A 156 -4.54 10.69 -20.88
N ILE A 157 -3.70 9.81 -20.34
CA ILE A 157 -2.80 8.95 -21.11
C ILE A 157 -3.25 7.49 -20.90
N PHE A 158 -3.81 6.87 -21.93
CA PHE A 158 -4.46 5.55 -21.85
C PHE A 158 -3.84 4.55 -22.83
N PRO A 159 -2.72 3.88 -22.48
CA PRO A 159 -2.22 2.77 -23.29
C PRO A 159 -3.08 1.51 -23.09
N SER A 160 -3.25 0.72 -24.14
CA SER A 160 -3.90 -0.60 -24.05
C SER A 160 -3.01 -1.68 -23.43
N SER A 161 -1.69 -1.42 -23.33
CA SER A 161 -0.70 -2.24 -22.63
C SER A 161 0.58 -1.43 -22.37
N GLY A 162 1.35 -1.78 -21.34
CA GLY A 162 2.63 -1.12 -21.03
C GLY A 162 2.53 0.10 -20.10
N ILE A 163 3.58 0.92 -20.08
CA ILE A 163 3.71 2.06 -19.17
C ILE A 163 2.99 3.28 -19.76
N ALA A 164 2.01 3.83 -19.04
CA ALA A 164 1.30 5.05 -19.44
C ALA A 164 2.17 6.31 -19.29
N LEU A 165 3.00 6.37 -18.24
CA LEU A 165 3.89 7.48 -17.97
C LEU A 165 5.21 6.96 -17.40
N ASN A 166 6.32 7.23 -18.09
CA ASN A 166 7.68 6.93 -17.60
C ASN A 166 8.41 8.24 -17.26
N ALA A 167 8.28 8.69 -16.03
CA ALA A 167 8.92 9.92 -15.55
C ALA A 167 10.19 9.60 -14.75
N THR A 168 11.33 9.61 -15.43
CA THR A 168 12.65 9.32 -14.82
C THR A 168 13.41 10.62 -14.56
N SER A 169 14.02 10.76 -13.39
CA SER A 169 14.96 11.86 -13.12
C SER A 169 16.24 11.32 -12.48
N GLY A 170 17.40 11.85 -12.87
CA GLY A 170 18.70 11.38 -12.38
C GLY A 170 19.11 11.97 -11.02
N THR A 171 18.56 13.12 -10.64
CA THR A 171 18.98 13.87 -9.43
C THR A 171 17.81 14.55 -8.69
N GLY A 172 16.56 14.34 -9.14
CA GLY A 172 15.40 15.10 -8.66
C GLY A 172 14.15 14.25 -8.45
N MET A 173 12.98 14.89 -8.55
CA MET A 173 11.69 14.19 -8.51
C MET A 173 11.28 13.82 -9.93
N GLY A 174 10.97 12.54 -10.17
CA GLY A 174 10.43 12.10 -11.47
C GLY A 174 9.05 12.67 -11.73
N SER A 175 8.16 12.62 -10.73
CA SER A 175 6.81 13.20 -10.77
C SER A 175 6.48 13.89 -9.44
N TYR A 176 5.77 15.03 -9.50
CA TYR A 176 5.35 15.81 -8.32
C TYR A 176 3.94 16.36 -8.50
N GLY A 177 3.01 15.95 -7.64
CA GLY A 177 1.63 16.44 -7.63
C GLY A 177 1.39 17.43 -6.49
N ILE A 178 0.96 18.65 -6.81
CA ILE A 178 0.44 19.64 -5.85
C ILE A 178 -1.06 19.79 -6.11
N PHE A 179 -1.88 19.82 -5.06
CA PHE A 179 -3.30 20.09 -5.17
C PHE A 179 -3.73 21.12 -4.11
N ALA A 180 -4.67 21.99 -4.44
CA ALA A 180 -5.08 23.09 -3.56
C ALA A 180 -6.00 22.62 -2.41
N SER A 181 -7.03 21.82 -2.71
CA SER A 181 -7.96 21.29 -1.70
C SER A 181 -8.87 20.19 -2.26
N GLY A 182 -9.22 19.18 -1.45
CA GLY A 182 -10.33 18.26 -1.73
C GLY A 182 -10.07 17.11 -2.70
N TYR A 183 -8.84 16.95 -3.20
CA TYR A 183 -8.46 15.92 -4.17
C TYR A 183 -7.23 15.12 -3.71
N TYR A 184 -7.01 13.96 -4.31
CA TYR A 184 -5.76 13.20 -4.14
C TYR A 184 -4.69 13.78 -5.07
N GLY A 185 -3.48 14.00 -4.56
CA GLY A 185 -2.34 14.36 -5.41
C GLY A 185 -1.98 13.24 -6.40
N ILE A 186 -2.16 11.98 -5.98
CA ILE A 186 -1.97 10.78 -6.79
C ILE A 186 -3.04 9.76 -6.36
N ASP A 187 -3.87 9.27 -7.29
CA ASP A 187 -4.78 8.13 -7.10
C ASP A 187 -4.35 7.00 -8.04
N ALA A 188 -3.81 5.92 -7.49
CA ALA A 188 -3.29 4.78 -8.24
C ALA A 188 -4.10 3.53 -7.92
N ARG A 189 -4.80 2.99 -8.93
CA ARG A 189 -5.68 1.83 -8.79
C ARG A 189 -5.24 0.72 -9.73
N GLY A 190 -5.06 -0.47 -9.18
CA GLY A 190 -4.76 -1.69 -9.93
C GLY A 190 -5.84 -2.73 -9.69
N THR A 191 -6.26 -3.42 -10.75
CA THR A 191 -7.14 -4.60 -10.65
C THR A 191 -6.35 -5.90 -10.47
N TRP A 192 -5.09 -5.92 -10.93
CA TRP A 192 -4.13 -7.02 -10.80
C TRP A 192 -2.76 -6.43 -10.45
N GLY A 193 -2.07 -6.96 -9.43
CA GLY A 193 -0.77 -6.46 -8.97
C GLY A 193 -0.85 -5.26 -8.02
N SER A 194 0.28 -4.62 -7.73
CA SER A 194 0.37 -3.46 -6.84
C SER A 194 -0.09 -2.18 -7.55
N GLY A 195 -0.99 -1.41 -6.93
CA GLY A 195 -1.35 -0.07 -7.45
C GLY A 195 -0.17 0.91 -7.41
N VAL A 196 0.69 0.80 -6.39
CA VAL A 196 1.96 1.54 -6.27
C VAL A 196 3.05 0.55 -5.88
N TYR A 197 4.18 0.58 -6.57
CA TYR A 197 5.40 -0.14 -6.20
C TYR A 197 6.52 0.88 -6.03
N ALA A 198 7.01 1.04 -4.81
CA ALA A 198 8.06 2.00 -4.47
C ALA A 198 9.32 1.27 -4.02
N TYR A 199 10.44 1.59 -4.65
CA TYR A 199 11.73 0.94 -4.40
C TYR A 199 12.82 2.01 -4.30
N SER A 200 13.73 1.84 -3.34
CA SER A 200 14.93 2.66 -3.19
C SER A 200 16.05 1.80 -2.65
N SER A 201 17.23 1.88 -3.26
CA SER A 201 18.43 1.18 -2.82
C SER A 201 19.22 1.94 -1.75
N ASN A 202 18.96 3.24 -1.60
CA ASN A 202 19.80 4.15 -0.81
C ASN A 202 19.01 4.99 0.22
N SER A 203 17.68 4.93 0.22
CA SER A 203 16.81 5.74 1.07
C SER A 203 15.47 5.04 1.31
N ASP A 204 14.53 5.70 1.98
CA ASP A 204 13.19 5.16 2.19
C ASP A 204 12.42 5.08 0.86
N GLY A 205 11.81 3.94 0.58
CA GLY A 205 10.95 3.78 -0.60
C GLY A 205 9.72 4.67 -0.53
N VAL A 206 9.13 4.84 0.66
CA VAL A 206 7.95 5.69 0.91
C VAL A 206 8.14 6.48 2.21
N ARG A 207 7.91 7.79 2.17
CA ARG A 207 7.82 8.65 3.36
C ARG A 207 6.48 9.39 3.36
N GLY A 208 5.62 9.09 4.34
CA GLY A 208 4.38 9.83 4.56
C GLY A 208 4.54 10.88 5.65
N LEU A 209 4.26 12.14 5.33
CA LEU A 209 4.32 13.28 6.26
C LEU A 209 2.96 13.96 6.28
N THR A 210 2.50 14.35 7.46
CA THR A 210 1.28 15.15 7.61
C THR A 210 1.45 16.17 8.72
N HIS A 211 0.99 17.40 8.47
CA HIS A 211 0.83 18.45 9.49
C HIS A 211 -0.61 18.52 10.00
N GLY A 212 -1.51 17.67 9.49
CA GLY A 212 -2.90 17.65 9.89
C GLY A 212 -3.06 17.04 11.27
N SER A 213 -3.73 17.76 12.18
CA SER A 213 -4.17 17.20 13.45
C SER A 213 -5.02 15.95 13.21
N THR A 214 -4.78 14.88 13.98
CA THR A 214 -5.50 13.59 13.92
C THR A 214 -5.46 12.87 12.56
N LYS A 215 -4.47 13.17 11.72
CA LYS A 215 -4.26 12.47 10.43
C LYS A 215 -3.05 11.55 10.48
N SER A 216 -3.05 10.55 9.60
CA SER A 216 -1.94 9.62 9.40
C SER A 216 -1.11 10.04 8.19
N GLY A 217 0.23 10.01 8.33
CA GLY A 217 1.12 10.22 7.18
C GLY A 217 1.03 9.08 6.17
N VAL A 218 0.90 7.84 6.66
CA VAL A 218 0.64 6.62 5.87
C VAL A 218 -0.46 5.82 6.56
N THR A 219 -1.39 5.25 5.79
CA THR A 219 -2.42 4.32 6.27
C THR A 219 -2.48 3.12 5.36
N GLY A 220 -2.74 1.94 5.94
CA GLY A 220 -3.02 0.72 5.18
C GLY A 220 -4.29 0.06 5.70
N SER A 221 -5.18 -0.33 4.80
CA SER A 221 -6.48 -0.94 5.12
C SER A 221 -6.71 -2.17 4.25
N PHE A 222 -7.28 -3.21 4.87
CA PHE A 222 -7.71 -4.42 4.18
C PHE A 222 -9.24 -4.47 4.23
N LEU A 223 -9.88 -4.43 3.05
CA LEU A 223 -11.33 -4.26 2.92
C LEU A 223 -12.09 -5.57 2.64
N ASN A 224 -11.38 -6.69 2.42
CA ASN A 224 -12.03 -7.97 2.17
C ASN A 224 -12.42 -8.63 3.51
N THR A 225 -13.71 -8.67 3.80
CA THR A 225 -14.24 -9.20 5.08
C THR A 225 -14.41 -10.71 5.09
N SER A 226 -14.14 -11.41 3.99
CA SER A 226 -14.37 -12.84 3.83
C SER A 226 -13.10 -13.69 3.97
N THR A 227 -11.93 -13.06 4.10
CA THR A 227 -10.62 -13.74 4.17
C THR A 227 -9.72 -13.06 5.19
N SER A 228 -8.58 -13.68 5.52
CA SER A 228 -7.55 -13.06 6.36
C SER A 228 -6.60 -12.23 5.50
N GLY A 229 -6.20 -11.06 6.00
CA GLY A 229 -5.25 -10.17 5.33
C GLY A 229 -4.71 -9.10 6.27
N TYR A 230 -3.68 -8.39 5.82
CA TYR A 230 -3.02 -7.32 6.57
C TYR A 230 -3.33 -5.97 5.93
N GLY A 231 -3.69 -4.97 6.74
CA GLY A 231 -3.75 -3.58 6.27
C GLY A 231 -2.34 -3.02 5.99
N VAL A 232 -1.38 -3.34 6.88
CA VAL A 232 0.05 -3.03 6.74
C VAL A 232 0.84 -4.29 7.10
N TYR A 233 1.79 -4.67 6.26
CA TYR A 233 2.73 -5.78 6.51
C TYR A 233 4.16 -5.23 6.49
N GLY A 234 4.87 -5.36 7.60
CA GLY A 234 6.25 -4.93 7.75
C GLY A 234 7.16 -6.14 7.96
N GLU A 235 8.13 -6.32 7.06
CA GLU A 235 9.11 -7.40 7.09
C GLU A 235 10.53 -6.83 7.09
N SER A 236 11.44 -7.46 7.83
CA SER A 236 12.86 -7.13 7.77
C SER A 236 13.70 -8.40 7.67
N ALA A 237 14.49 -8.50 6.61
CA ALA A 237 15.45 -9.60 6.42
C ALA A 237 16.79 -9.36 7.15
N GLY A 238 16.96 -8.22 7.81
CA GLY A 238 18.19 -7.90 8.54
C GLY A 238 18.31 -8.68 9.85
N THR A 239 19.52 -9.12 10.20
CA THR A 239 19.82 -9.89 11.43
C THR A 239 19.48 -9.16 12.74
N SER A 240 19.20 -7.85 12.67
CA SER A 240 18.74 -7.02 13.79
C SER A 240 17.72 -5.97 13.33
N GLY A 241 17.04 -6.23 12.22
CA GLY A 241 16.05 -5.31 11.68
C GLY A 241 14.68 -5.48 12.34
N SER A 242 13.92 -4.39 12.45
CA SER A 242 12.51 -4.42 12.86
C SER A 242 11.63 -4.37 11.63
N GLY A 243 10.65 -5.28 11.51
CA GLY A 243 9.63 -5.18 10.45
C GLY A 243 8.76 -3.93 10.60
N VAL A 244 8.43 -3.56 11.85
CA VAL A 244 7.71 -2.33 12.20
C VAL A 244 8.39 -1.71 13.43
N TYR A 245 8.71 -0.41 13.36
CA TYR A 245 9.29 0.36 14.46
C TYR A 245 8.41 1.57 14.77
N GLY A 246 7.89 1.63 15.99
CA GLY A 246 7.05 2.73 16.48
C GLY A 246 7.77 3.55 17.55
N TYR A 247 7.85 4.87 17.35
CA TYR A 247 8.50 5.80 18.27
C TYR A 247 7.63 7.02 18.51
N SER A 248 7.54 7.46 19.77
CA SER A 248 6.89 8.71 20.15
C SER A 248 7.74 9.48 21.15
N ALA A 249 8.09 10.72 20.81
CA ALA A 249 8.82 11.63 21.70
C ALA A 249 7.89 12.43 22.64
N ALA A 250 6.58 12.32 22.46
CA ALA A 250 5.61 13.07 23.26
C ALA A 250 5.42 12.41 24.63
N GLY A 251 5.29 13.22 25.70
CA GLY A 251 5.18 12.72 27.08
C GLY A 251 3.98 11.79 27.35
N ASN A 252 2.94 11.83 26.51
CA ASN A 252 1.76 10.95 26.59
C ASN A 252 1.55 10.14 25.29
N GLY A 253 2.56 10.09 24.41
CA GLY A 253 2.43 9.44 23.11
C GLY A 253 2.77 7.95 23.19
N TYR A 254 2.06 7.13 22.42
CA TYR A 254 2.38 5.71 22.26
C TYR A 254 3.30 5.53 21.04
N GLY A 255 4.38 4.75 21.19
CA GLY A 255 5.16 4.32 20.03
C GLY A 255 4.35 3.39 19.13
N VAL A 256 3.63 2.43 19.73
CA VAL A 256 2.68 1.52 19.07
C VAL A 256 1.42 1.43 19.93
N TYR A 257 0.25 1.60 19.32
CA TYR A 257 -1.05 1.46 19.98
C TYR A 257 -1.88 0.38 19.27
N GLY A 258 -2.13 -0.74 19.95
CA GLY A 258 -3.01 -1.81 19.47
C GLY A 258 -4.39 -1.72 20.12
N TYR A 259 -5.45 -1.90 19.33
CA TYR A 259 -6.84 -1.97 19.81
C TYR A 259 -7.59 -3.07 19.08
N SER A 260 -8.36 -3.88 19.81
CA SER A 260 -9.22 -4.92 19.24
C SER A 260 -10.45 -5.15 20.12
N ASN A 261 -11.63 -5.28 19.51
CA ASN A 261 -12.89 -5.53 20.24
C ASN A 261 -13.07 -6.99 20.64
N ASN A 262 -12.56 -7.93 19.84
CA ASN A 262 -12.93 -9.34 19.91
C ASN A 262 -11.73 -10.30 19.95
N SER A 263 -10.49 -9.78 19.90
CA SER A 263 -9.28 -10.61 19.83
C SER A 263 -8.08 -9.88 20.41
N TYR A 264 -6.87 -10.41 20.22
CA TYR A 264 -5.63 -9.79 20.66
C TYR A 264 -5.43 -8.45 19.95
N ALA A 265 -5.29 -7.38 20.72
CA ALA A 265 -4.87 -6.08 20.20
C ALA A 265 -3.41 -6.10 19.72
N VAL A 266 -2.56 -6.86 20.42
CA VAL A 266 -1.16 -7.12 20.08
C VAL A 266 -0.91 -8.60 20.35
N TYR A 267 -0.39 -9.33 19.37
CA TYR A 267 -0.03 -10.74 19.47
C TYR A 267 1.45 -10.92 19.15
N GLY A 268 2.24 -11.37 20.14
CA GLY A 268 3.66 -11.63 19.99
C GLY A 268 3.96 -13.12 20.06
N ASN A 269 4.59 -13.67 19.01
CA ASN A 269 5.01 -15.06 18.93
C ASN A 269 6.48 -15.13 18.51
N SER A 270 7.25 -16.00 19.16
CA SER A 270 8.68 -16.17 18.88
C SER A 270 9.08 -17.62 19.11
N ASN A 271 9.90 -18.16 18.19
CA ASN A 271 10.39 -19.55 18.27
C ASN A 271 11.56 -19.71 19.24
N ASN A 272 12.38 -18.65 19.40
CA ASN A 272 13.69 -18.74 20.07
C ASN A 272 13.91 -17.65 21.14
N SER A 273 12.91 -16.82 21.42
CA SER A 273 13.05 -15.68 22.35
C SER A 273 11.69 -15.27 22.93
N TYR A 274 11.64 -14.14 23.62
CA TYR A 274 10.39 -13.55 24.13
C TYR A 274 9.44 -13.21 22.98
N GLY A 275 8.18 -13.65 23.05
CA GLY A 275 7.13 -13.19 22.14
C GLY A 275 6.82 -11.71 22.33
N VAL A 276 6.84 -11.24 23.58
CA VAL A 276 6.73 -9.83 23.97
C VAL A 276 7.78 -9.55 25.04
N TYR A 277 8.60 -8.53 24.83
CA TYR A 277 9.60 -8.05 25.80
C TYR A 277 9.29 -6.60 26.15
N GLY A 278 8.93 -6.35 27.41
CA GLY A 278 8.70 -5.00 27.93
C GLY A 278 9.76 -4.63 28.96
N ALA A 279 10.35 -3.45 28.79
CA ALA A 279 11.39 -2.92 29.67
C ALA A 279 11.19 -1.43 29.89
N THR A 280 11.35 -1.01 31.14
CA THR A 280 11.27 0.39 31.56
C THR A 280 12.54 0.75 32.31
N ILE A 281 13.16 1.88 31.97
CA ILE A 281 14.41 2.34 32.59
C ILE A 281 14.18 3.33 33.75
N HIS A 282 12.95 3.79 33.97
CA HIS A 282 12.60 4.71 35.07
C HIS A 282 11.27 4.31 35.72
N GLY A 283 11.32 3.87 36.98
CA GLY A 283 10.21 3.90 37.95
C GLY A 283 9.00 2.97 37.75
N ASP A 284 8.65 2.62 36.51
CA ASP A 284 7.41 1.92 36.18
C ASP A 284 7.61 0.46 35.72
N ALA A 285 6.50 -0.27 35.60
CA ALA A 285 6.51 -1.65 35.13
C ALA A 285 6.95 -1.73 33.66
N GLY A 286 7.82 -2.69 33.33
CA GLY A 286 8.17 -3.00 31.94
C GLY A 286 6.98 -3.54 31.14
N VAL A 287 6.10 -4.29 31.81
CA VAL A 287 4.81 -4.78 31.30
C VAL A 287 3.76 -4.58 32.38
N TYR A 288 2.67 -3.91 32.04
CA TYR A 288 1.53 -3.69 32.94
C TYR A 288 0.27 -4.35 32.36
N GLY A 289 -0.25 -5.35 33.06
CA GLY A 289 -1.51 -6.02 32.71
C GLY A 289 -2.62 -5.60 33.66
N TYR A 290 -3.71 -5.07 33.11
CA TYR A 290 -4.86 -4.58 33.87
C TYR A 290 -6.16 -5.06 33.22
N ASN A 291 -7.02 -5.69 34.01
CA ASN A 291 -8.37 -6.07 33.62
C ASN A 291 -9.36 -5.47 34.63
N PRO A 292 -10.20 -4.50 34.25
CA PRO A 292 -11.16 -3.87 35.17
C PRO A 292 -12.37 -4.75 35.49
N ASP A 293 -12.56 -5.86 34.78
CA ASP A 293 -13.71 -6.75 34.90
C ASP A 293 -13.28 -8.17 35.35
N VAL A 294 -14.14 -9.18 35.13
CA VAL A 294 -13.82 -10.58 35.43
C VAL A 294 -12.68 -11.08 34.55
N GLY A 295 -11.61 -11.59 35.17
CA GLY A 295 -10.48 -12.22 34.47
C GLY A 295 -9.12 -11.90 35.10
N TYR A 296 -8.05 -12.27 34.41
CA TYR A 296 -6.67 -12.04 34.86
C TYR A 296 -6.08 -10.82 34.16
N GLY A 297 -5.41 -9.92 34.89
CA GLY A 297 -4.61 -8.85 34.28
C GLY A 297 -3.38 -9.40 33.55
N VAL A 298 -2.76 -10.43 34.12
CA VAL A 298 -1.65 -11.20 33.51
C VAL A 298 -1.89 -12.68 33.78
N TYR A 299 -1.82 -13.51 32.74
CA TYR A 299 -1.91 -14.96 32.83
C TYR A 299 -0.66 -15.60 32.21
N GLY A 300 0.09 -16.35 33.01
CA GLY A 300 1.28 -17.07 32.58
C GLY A 300 1.10 -18.58 32.75
N ALA A 301 1.33 -19.34 31.70
CA ALA A 301 1.23 -20.79 31.68
C ALA A 301 2.35 -21.39 30.84
N THR A 302 2.76 -22.60 31.20
CA THR A 302 3.79 -23.39 30.50
C THR A 302 3.31 -24.84 30.40
N GLY A 303 3.71 -25.53 29.32
CA GLY A 303 3.31 -26.92 29.05
C GLY A 303 4.30 -27.97 29.56
N ASP A 304 5.52 -27.56 29.92
CA ASP A 304 6.58 -28.46 30.37
C ASP A 304 6.61 -28.60 31.89
N ASP A 305 7.04 -29.78 32.37
CA ASP A 305 7.21 -30.06 33.79
C ASP A 305 8.39 -29.29 34.38
N GLY A 306 8.11 -28.50 35.43
CA GLY A 306 9.14 -27.82 36.23
C GLY A 306 9.41 -26.36 35.86
N GLN A 307 8.76 -25.83 34.82
CA GLN A 307 8.84 -24.42 34.45
C GLN A 307 7.80 -23.60 35.23
N ALA A 308 8.17 -22.37 35.59
CA ALA A 308 7.25 -21.43 36.21
C ALA A 308 6.43 -20.72 35.12
N GLY A 309 5.10 -20.83 35.16
CA GLY A 309 4.23 -20.04 34.29
C GLY A 309 4.41 -18.53 34.47
N VAL A 310 4.73 -18.10 35.70
CA VAL A 310 5.16 -16.73 36.04
C VAL A 310 6.38 -16.82 36.97
N TYR A 311 7.48 -16.19 36.59
CA TYR A 311 8.71 -16.15 37.37
C TYR A 311 9.03 -14.71 37.81
N GLY A 312 8.93 -14.44 39.11
CA GLY A 312 9.30 -13.14 39.71
C GLY A 312 10.66 -13.21 40.39
N MET A 313 11.60 -12.36 39.97
CA MET A 313 12.96 -12.29 40.52
C MET A 313 13.38 -10.84 40.71
N HIS A 314 14.07 -10.56 41.82
CA HIS A 314 14.72 -9.28 42.06
C HIS A 314 16.20 -9.49 42.44
N PRO A 315 17.17 -9.02 41.64
CA PRO A 315 18.58 -9.36 41.84
C PRO A 315 19.24 -8.66 43.04
N ALA A 316 18.77 -7.46 43.43
CA ALA A 316 19.38 -6.64 44.49
C ALA A 316 18.60 -6.65 45.82
N GLY A 317 17.98 -7.78 46.19
CA GLY A 317 17.36 -7.96 47.52
C GLY A 317 15.96 -7.36 47.70
N GLY A 318 15.34 -6.83 46.64
CA GLY A 318 13.93 -6.44 46.64
C GLY A 318 12.97 -7.64 46.52
N ILE A 319 11.69 -7.33 46.36
CA ILE A 319 10.62 -8.32 46.32
C ILE A 319 10.49 -8.90 44.91
N GLY A 320 10.60 -10.23 44.76
CA GLY A 320 10.41 -10.90 43.46
C GLY A 320 8.94 -10.99 43.03
N VAL A 321 8.02 -11.26 43.98
CA VAL A 321 6.57 -11.30 43.76
C VAL A 321 5.88 -10.59 44.93
N PHE A 322 5.11 -9.55 44.63
CA PHE A 322 4.33 -8.80 45.61
C PHE A 322 2.83 -8.95 45.32
N GLY A 323 2.11 -9.63 46.20
CA GLY A 323 0.66 -9.79 46.12
C GLY A 323 -0.04 -8.99 47.20
N ASN A 324 -0.95 -8.09 46.81
CA ASN A 324 -1.71 -7.24 47.72
C ASN A 324 -3.21 -7.31 47.37
N SER A 325 -4.08 -7.45 48.38
CA SER A 325 -5.52 -7.47 48.21
C SER A 325 -6.20 -6.86 49.44
N SER A 326 -7.15 -5.95 49.23
CA SER A 326 -7.88 -5.28 50.31
C SER A 326 -8.86 -6.18 51.03
N TYR A 327 -9.38 -7.21 50.35
CA TYR A 327 -10.46 -8.06 50.86
C TYR A 327 -10.21 -9.56 50.64
N GLY A 328 -9.28 -9.94 49.76
CA GLY A 328 -8.99 -11.32 49.41
C GLY A 328 -7.56 -11.74 49.74
N TRP A 329 -7.11 -12.82 49.11
CA TRP A 329 -5.74 -13.30 49.22
C TRP A 329 -4.80 -12.42 48.41
N GLY A 330 -3.71 -11.94 49.01
CA GLY A 330 -2.63 -11.29 48.25
C GLY A 330 -1.94 -12.27 47.31
N VAL A 331 -1.67 -13.49 47.78
CA VAL A 331 -1.15 -14.62 47.00
C VAL A 331 -1.91 -15.89 47.42
N TYR A 332 -2.43 -16.64 46.45
CA TYR A 332 -3.13 -17.90 46.68
C TYR A 332 -2.45 -19.02 45.88
N GLY A 333 -1.91 -20.03 46.57
CA GLY A 333 -1.29 -21.20 45.95
C GLY A 333 -2.15 -22.45 46.16
N TYR A 334 -2.52 -23.11 45.08
CA TYR A 334 -3.37 -24.30 45.08
C TYR A 334 -2.75 -25.38 44.19
N SER A 335 -2.71 -26.61 44.68
CA SER A 335 -2.28 -27.77 43.91
C SER A 335 -3.11 -28.99 44.31
N PRO A 336 -3.82 -29.66 43.37
CA PRO A 336 -4.63 -30.85 43.69
C PRO A 336 -3.80 -32.04 44.17
N THR A 337 -2.60 -32.20 43.61
CA THR A 337 -1.75 -33.38 43.83
C THR A 337 -0.37 -33.04 44.40
N GLY A 338 0.06 -31.78 44.28
CA GLY A 338 1.39 -31.31 44.65
C GLY A 338 1.37 -30.30 45.80
N ILE A 339 2.47 -29.55 45.91
CA ILE A 339 2.63 -28.50 46.92
C ILE A 339 1.98 -27.21 46.41
N GLY A 340 0.99 -26.67 47.12
CA GLY A 340 0.34 -25.41 46.75
C GLY A 340 1.25 -24.19 46.90
N VAL A 341 2.01 -24.10 48.00
CA VAL A 341 3.02 -23.05 48.25
C VAL A 341 4.23 -23.68 48.94
N ARG A 342 5.44 -23.42 48.43
CA ARG A 342 6.70 -23.86 49.05
C ARG A 342 7.59 -22.66 49.32
N GLY A 343 7.83 -22.37 50.60
CA GLY A 343 8.90 -21.46 51.01
C GLY A 343 10.22 -22.22 51.21
N ALA A 344 11.34 -21.65 50.79
CA ALA A 344 12.68 -22.17 51.08
C ALA A 344 13.67 -21.01 51.26
N SER A 345 14.56 -21.10 52.24
CA SER A 345 15.61 -20.10 52.47
C SER A 345 16.84 -20.76 53.08
N GLN A 346 18.03 -20.39 52.59
CA GLN A 346 19.32 -20.90 53.09
C GLN A 346 19.87 -20.10 54.28
N LYS A 347 19.40 -18.85 54.45
CA LYS A 347 20.00 -17.88 55.39
C LYS A 347 18.98 -17.21 56.33
N SER A 348 17.68 -17.45 56.15
CA SER A 348 16.62 -16.78 56.92
C SER A 348 15.33 -17.60 56.94
N TYR A 349 14.22 -16.99 57.35
CA TYR A 349 12.90 -17.61 57.34
C TYR A 349 12.45 -17.91 55.90
N ALA A 350 12.07 -19.16 55.66
CA ALA A 350 11.49 -19.61 54.39
C ALA A 350 10.07 -19.09 54.19
N VAL A 351 9.31 -18.96 55.28
CA VAL A 351 7.99 -18.34 55.36
C VAL A 351 7.96 -17.53 56.65
N TYR A 352 7.59 -16.26 56.56
CA TYR A 352 7.42 -15.37 57.71
C TYR A 352 6.01 -14.79 57.66
N GLY A 353 5.22 -15.05 58.70
CA GLY A 353 3.89 -14.49 58.87
C GLY A 353 3.88 -13.52 60.05
N GLN A 354 3.26 -12.36 59.86
CA GLN A 354 2.99 -11.39 60.91
C GLN A 354 1.53 -10.93 60.83
N THR A 355 0.89 -10.71 61.97
CA THR A 355 -0.42 -10.06 62.05
C THR A 355 -0.44 -9.07 63.21
N SER A 356 -1.12 -7.94 63.03
CA SER A 356 -1.41 -6.96 64.09
C SER A 356 -2.77 -7.20 64.75
N ALA A 357 -3.54 -8.18 64.26
CA ALA A 357 -4.83 -8.51 64.84
C ALA A 357 -4.65 -9.30 66.15
N GLY A 358 -5.23 -8.80 67.24
CA GLY A 358 -5.05 -9.37 68.58
C GLY A 358 -5.60 -10.80 68.77
N ASN A 359 -6.39 -11.32 67.83
CA ASN A 359 -7.08 -12.62 67.96
C ASN A 359 -6.86 -13.56 66.77
N LEU A 360 -5.86 -13.30 65.92
CA LEU A 360 -5.61 -14.12 64.73
C LEU A 360 -4.20 -14.70 64.74
N SER A 361 -4.06 -15.88 64.13
CA SER A 361 -2.75 -16.49 63.88
C SER A 361 -2.13 -15.89 62.63
N ALA A 362 -0.86 -15.52 62.69
CA ALA A 362 -0.12 -15.05 61.52
C ALA A 362 0.17 -16.16 60.49
N ILE A 363 0.29 -17.41 60.97
CA ILE A 363 0.37 -18.63 60.15
C ILE A 363 -0.62 -19.63 60.77
N TYR A 364 -1.52 -20.17 59.95
CA TYR A 364 -2.55 -21.10 60.38
C TYR A 364 -2.54 -22.35 59.50
N GLY A 365 -2.36 -23.52 60.10
CA GLY A 365 -2.40 -24.82 59.42
C GLY A 365 -3.63 -25.62 59.83
N TYR A 366 -4.46 -26.00 58.86
CA TYR A 366 -5.69 -26.75 59.08
C TYR A 366 -5.77 -27.95 58.14
N ASN A 367 -6.17 -29.11 58.69
CA ASN A 367 -6.40 -30.33 57.93
C ASN A 367 -7.81 -30.84 58.21
N ALA A 368 -8.67 -30.84 57.19
CA ALA A 368 -10.07 -31.27 57.29
C ALA A 368 -10.28 -32.78 57.08
N ASN A 369 -9.23 -33.53 56.72
CA ASN A 369 -9.36 -34.96 56.38
C ASN A 369 -9.27 -35.84 57.63
N SER A 370 -10.44 -36.20 58.15
CA SER A 370 -10.61 -37.03 59.35
C SER A 370 -10.84 -38.53 59.08
N THR A 371 -10.67 -39.01 57.84
CA THR A 371 -11.22 -40.34 57.44
C THR A 371 -10.19 -41.46 57.20
N SER A 372 -8.89 -41.26 57.43
CA SER A 372 -7.96 -42.39 57.34
C SER A 372 -7.93 -43.17 58.66
N LEU A 373 -8.58 -44.33 58.70
CA LEU A 373 -8.47 -45.35 59.75
C LEU A 373 -7.03 -45.87 59.94
N THR A 374 -6.08 -45.45 59.10
CA THR A 374 -4.68 -45.92 59.08
C THR A 374 -3.63 -44.81 58.90
N GLY A 375 -4.01 -43.52 58.86
CA GLY A 375 -3.11 -42.43 58.47
C GLY A 375 -3.10 -41.24 59.46
N THR A 376 -1.91 -40.72 59.74
CA THR A 376 -1.73 -39.52 60.59
C THR A 376 -1.85 -38.24 59.77
N ALA A 377 -2.74 -37.33 60.17
CA ALA A 377 -2.89 -36.00 59.59
C ALA A 377 -2.26 -34.92 60.50
N TYR A 378 -1.69 -33.86 59.91
CA TYR A 378 -1.08 -32.75 60.64
C TYR A 378 -1.62 -31.42 60.12
N GLY A 379 -1.92 -30.48 61.03
CA GLY A 379 -2.20 -29.08 60.69
C GLY A 379 -0.92 -28.28 60.46
N VAL A 380 0.01 -28.34 61.43
CA VAL A 380 1.38 -27.83 61.33
C VAL A 380 2.33 -28.94 61.79
N LYS A 381 3.36 -29.25 60.99
CA LYS A 381 4.38 -30.25 61.33
C LYS A 381 5.76 -29.64 61.20
N GLY A 382 6.53 -29.70 62.28
CA GLY A 382 7.93 -29.31 62.30
C GLY A 382 8.85 -30.52 62.25
N TYR A 383 9.92 -30.44 61.45
CA TYR A 383 11.02 -31.40 61.45
C TYR A 383 12.33 -30.64 61.60
N THR A 384 13.28 -31.26 62.31
CA THR A 384 14.61 -30.71 62.43
C THR A 384 15.64 -31.85 62.61
N ALA A 385 16.84 -31.65 62.05
CA ALA A 385 17.92 -32.62 62.00
C ALA A 385 19.14 -32.24 62.88
N GLU A 386 19.10 -31.09 63.56
CA GLU A 386 20.22 -30.53 64.33
C GLU A 386 20.19 -30.93 65.80
N LEU A 387 21.37 -31.03 66.43
CA LEU A 387 21.58 -31.45 67.82
C LEU A 387 20.82 -30.59 68.86
N ILE A 388 20.60 -29.31 68.56
CA ILE A 388 19.79 -28.40 69.39
C ILE A 388 18.77 -27.72 68.50
N SER A 389 17.53 -28.22 68.52
CA SER A 389 16.51 -27.72 67.62
C SER A 389 15.09 -28.00 68.09
N TYR A 390 14.15 -27.19 67.59
CA TYR A 390 12.73 -27.29 67.92
C TYR A 390 11.91 -27.43 66.64
N GLY A 391 11.07 -28.46 66.54
CA GLY A 391 10.18 -28.64 65.39
C GLY A 391 9.09 -27.56 65.34
N VAL A 392 8.43 -27.29 66.46
CA VAL A 392 7.48 -26.19 66.63
C VAL A 392 7.80 -25.53 67.97
N TYR A 393 8.09 -24.23 67.95
CA TYR A 393 8.42 -23.46 69.15
C TYR A 393 7.42 -22.31 69.31
N GLY A 394 6.72 -22.27 70.44
CA GLY A 394 5.81 -21.19 70.81
C GLY A 394 6.42 -20.35 71.95
N TYR A 395 6.45 -19.04 71.78
CA TYR A 395 6.94 -18.09 72.79
C TYR A 395 5.88 -17.01 73.03
N GLY A 396 5.35 -16.96 74.27
CA GLY A 396 4.37 -15.97 74.69
C GLY A 396 4.99 -14.93 75.61
N VAL A 397 4.80 -13.64 75.31
CA VAL A 397 5.24 -12.53 76.18
C VAL A 397 4.03 -12.02 76.96
N GLY A 398 3.96 -12.33 78.25
CA GLY A 398 2.98 -11.73 79.16
C GLY A 398 3.45 -10.35 79.59
N TYR A 399 2.62 -9.31 79.41
CA TYR A 399 2.87 -8.01 80.04
C TYR A 399 2.43 -8.06 81.50
N HIS A 400 3.34 -7.72 82.42
CA HIS A 400 3.05 -7.63 83.84
C HIS A 400 2.09 -6.46 84.12
N VAL A 401 0.86 -6.79 84.48
CA VAL A 401 0.05 -5.96 85.38
C VAL A 401 -0.29 -6.82 86.59
N THR A 402 -0.01 -6.26 87.76
CA THR A 402 -0.05 -6.85 89.10
C THR A 402 -1.27 -7.75 89.34
N ASP A 403 -1.02 -8.96 89.84
CA ASP A 403 -2.00 -9.92 90.40
C ASP A 403 -3.26 -10.20 89.55
N LEU A 404 -3.15 -11.13 88.59
CA LEU A 404 -4.01 -12.31 88.36
C LEU A 404 -3.73 -12.88 86.95
N LEU A 405 -3.39 -14.17 86.89
CA LEU A 405 -3.31 -15.05 85.70
C LEU A 405 -2.27 -14.68 84.62
N ASN A 406 -1.15 -15.42 84.62
CA ASN A 406 -0.25 -15.54 83.47
C ASN A 406 -1.02 -16.06 82.24
N LEU A 407 -1.14 -15.23 81.19
CA LEU A 407 -1.74 -15.61 79.89
C LEU A 407 -0.71 -15.60 78.74
N GLY A 408 0.59 -15.73 79.06
CA GLY A 408 1.62 -16.00 78.06
C GLY A 408 1.70 -17.50 77.81
N GLY A 409 1.12 -17.97 76.72
CA GLY A 409 1.14 -19.40 76.37
C GLY A 409 1.96 -19.72 75.13
N GLY A 410 2.60 -20.89 75.15
CA GLY A 410 3.45 -21.41 74.08
C GLY A 410 2.65 -22.18 73.02
N VAL A 411 3.08 -23.39 72.70
CA VAL A 411 2.31 -24.31 71.85
C VAL A 411 1.10 -24.81 72.66
N PHE A 412 -0.10 -24.69 72.12
CA PHE A 412 -1.34 -25.22 72.70
C PHE A 412 -1.98 -26.22 71.74
N GLY A 413 -2.26 -27.41 72.26
CA GLY A 413 -2.90 -28.49 71.53
C GLY A 413 -4.24 -28.81 72.15
N ASN A 414 -5.32 -28.59 71.40
CA ASN A 414 -6.65 -29.05 71.75
C ASN A 414 -7.03 -30.20 70.80
N THR A 415 -7.47 -31.33 71.34
CA THR A 415 -7.93 -32.47 70.53
C THR A 415 -9.28 -32.96 71.02
N THR A 416 -10.13 -33.35 70.08
CA THR A 416 -11.41 -34.01 70.38
C THR A 416 -11.26 -35.51 70.67
N ASN A 417 -10.12 -36.13 70.29
CA ASN A 417 -9.72 -37.51 70.61
C ASN A 417 -8.20 -37.70 70.37
N GLY A 418 -7.40 -37.80 71.44
CA GLY A 418 -5.94 -38.01 71.37
C GLY A 418 -5.09 -37.00 72.15
N THR A 419 -3.76 -37.14 72.09
CA THR A 419 -2.79 -36.26 72.75
C THR A 419 -2.57 -34.97 71.96
N GLY A 420 -2.89 -33.83 72.58
CA GLY A 420 -2.54 -32.48 72.11
C GLY A 420 -1.42 -31.93 72.98
N VAL A 421 -0.42 -31.30 72.36
CA VAL A 421 0.57 -30.46 73.03
C VAL A 421 0.22 -29.03 72.73
#